data_AF-A0A524JRR1-F1
#
_entry.id   AF-A0A524JRR1-F1
#
_cell.length_a   1.000
_cell.length_b   1.000
_cell.length_c   1.000
_cell.angle_alpha   90.00
_cell.angle_beta   90.00
_cell.angle_gamma   90.00
#
_symmetry.space_group_name_H-M   'P 1'
#
loop_
_entity.id
_entity.type
_entity.pdbx_description
1 polymer ?
#
loop_
_entity_poly.entity_id
_entity_poly.type
_entity_poly.pdbx_seq_one_letter_code
_entity_poly.pdbx_strand_id
1 'polypeptide(L)'
;MVRIVETFMQKETVQPELINLSFSMESSGTLWNVIFEGFDQEVVLVSKFTGHEPKAVNTLYRFGFLISERYKDCKVNPKHSGIEIRKSLPENDFELVNEWTTLMENVREEMTSLMPGPQ
;
A
#
# COMPACT_ATOMS: atom_id res chain seq x y z
N MET A 1 10.28 46.24 27.20
CA MET A 1 11.10 45.16 26.63
C MET A 1 10.24 43.91 26.61
N VAL A 2 9.60 43.61 25.48
CA VAL A 2 8.76 42.40 25.31
C VAL A 2 9.38 41.63 24.16
N ARG A 3 9.97 40.47 24.45
CA ARG A 3 10.45 39.53 23.43
C ARG A 3 9.28 38.62 23.09
N ILE A 4 8.64 38.88 21.95
CA ILE A 4 7.78 37.89 21.30
C ILE A 4 8.74 36.89 20.67
N VAL A 5 8.77 35.68 21.22
CA VAL A 5 9.50 34.56 20.62
C VAL A 5 8.55 33.99 19.58
N GLU A 6 8.70 34.41 18.32
CA GLU A 6 8.04 33.75 17.21
C GLU A 6 8.70 32.37 17.04
N THR A 7 7.99 31.33 17.50
CA THR A 7 8.36 29.95 17.23
C THR A 7 8.15 29.68 15.75
N PHE A 8 9.22 29.81 14.97
CA PHE A 8 9.27 29.30 13.60
C PHE A 8 9.13 27.78 13.66
N MET A 9 7.91 27.27 13.47
CA MET A 9 7.73 25.88 13.08
C MET A 9 8.41 25.70 11.73
N GLN A 10 9.50 24.95 11.73
CA GLN A 10 10.13 24.48 10.50
C GLN A 10 9.07 23.73 9.71
N LYS A 11 8.66 24.30 8.57
CA LYS A 11 7.82 23.63 7.60
C LYS A 11 8.68 22.51 7.03
N GLU A 12 8.54 21.29 7.58
CA GLU A 12 9.12 20.10 6.98
C GLU A 12 8.70 20.11 5.51
N THR A 13 9.68 20.22 4.64
CA THR A 13 9.49 20.05 3.20
C THR A 13 9.28 18.56 3.00
N VAL A 14 8.03 18.11 3.16
CA VAL A 14 7.62 16.78 2.75
C VAL A 14 7.93 16.70 1.27
N GLN A 15 9.02 16.02 0.91
CA GLN A 15 9.26 15.69 -0.48
C GLN A 15 8.03 14.92 -0.96
N PRO A 16 7.43 15.28 -2.10
CA PRO A 16 6.29 14.54 -2.61
C PRO A 16 6.71 13.08 -2.75
N GLU A 17 6.03 12.17 -2.03
CA GLU A 17 6.35 10.76 -2.07
C GLU A 17 6.28 10.28 -3.53
N LEU A 18 7.36 9.70 -4.05
CA LEU A 18 7.41 9.22 -5.45
C LEU A 18 6.37 8.12 -5.71
N ILE A 19 6.12 7.29 -4.69
CA ILE A 19 5.14 6.22 -4.69
C ILE A 19 4.25 6.35 -3.44
N ASN A 20 2.95 6.48 -3.64
CA ASN A 20 1.94 6.34 -2.59
C ASN A 20 1.51 4.87 -2.45
N LEU A 21 1.18 4.45 -1.23
CA LEU A 21 0.56 3.17 -0.92
C LEU A 21 -0.76 3.41 -0.18
N SER A 22 -1.82 2.70 -0.58
CA SER A 22 -3.07 2.65 0.16
C SER A 22 -3.57 1.22 0.32
N PHE A 23 -4.31 0.99 1.40
CA PHE A 23 -4.87 -0.32 1.73
C PHE A 23 -6.40 -0.30 1.68
N SER A 24 -6.98 -1.41 1.26
CA SER A 24 -8.40 -1.70 1.40
C SER A 24 -8.60 -3.18 1.64
N MET A 25 -9.70 -3.52 2.31
CA MET A 25 -10.10 -4.89 2.57
C MET A 25 -11.47 -5.11 1.93
N GLU A 26 -11.60 -6.15 1.13
CA GLU A 26 -12.87 -6.58 0.55
C GLU A 26 -13.28 -7.89 1.23
N SER A 27 -14.53 -7.99 1.68
CA SER A 27 -15.12 -9.24 2.18
C SER A 27 -16.32 -9.60 1.32
N SER A 28 -16.50 -10.89 1.04
CA SER A 28 -17.69 -11.42 0.38
C SER A 28 -18.88 -11.60 1.33
N GLY A 29 -18.67 -11.43 2.64
CA GLY A 29 -19.73 -11.54 3.62
C GLY A 29 -20.65 -10.34 3.64
N THR A 30 -21.95 -10.61 3.79
CA THR A 30 -22.91 -9.55 4.08
C THR A 30 -22.78 -9.13 5.55
N LEU A 31 -23.24 -7.92 5.90
CA LEU A 31 -23.36 -7.46 7.28
C LEU A 31 -24.09 -8.47 8.19
N TRP A 32 -24.99 -9.28 7.62
CA TRP A 32 -25.70 -10.35 8.33
C TRP A 32 -24.79 -11.53 8.69
N ASN A 33 -23.84 -11.89 7.82
CA ASN A 33 -22.94 -13.01 8.08
C ASN A 33 -22.00 -12.70 9.26
N VAL A 34 -21.60 -11.44 9.44
CA VAL A 34 -20.79 -10.99 10.59
C VAL A 34 -21.57 -11.10 11.91
N ILE A 35 -22.89 -10.85 11.88
CA ILE A 35 -23.75 -10.90 13.08
C ILE A 35 -24.03 -12.36 13.50
N PHE A 36 -24.10 -13.30 12.55
CA PHE A 36 -24.55 -14.68 12.83
C PHE A 36 -23.45 -15.75 12.83
N GLU A 37 -22.36 -15.58 12.07
CA GLU A 37 -21.34 -16.63 11.86
C GLU A 37 -19.96 -16.28 12.44
N GLY A 38 -19.74 -15.04 12.88
CA GLY A 38 -18.42 -14.56 13.31
C GLY A 38 -17.58 -14.00 12.16
N PHE A 39 -16.32 -13.67 12.45
CA PHE A 39 -15.40 -13.01 11.50
C PHE A 39 -14.60 -14.00 10.62
N ASP A 40 -14.91 -15.29 10.65
CA ASP A 40 -14.23 -16.36 9.90
C ASP A 40 -14.68 -16.37 8.43
N GLN A 41 -14.45 -15.25 7.75
CA GLN A 41 -14.80 -15.06 6.35
C GLN A 41 -13.54 -14.83 5.53
N GLU A 42 -13.56 -15.31 4.28
CA GLU A 42 -12.51 -14.99 3.33
C GLU A 42 -12.47 -13.47 3.13
N VAL A 43 -11.28 -12.90 3.32
CA VAL A 43 -11.02 -11.49 3.07
C VAL A 43 -9.99 -11.35 1.96
N VAL A 44 -10.18 -10.36 1.12
CA VAL A 44 -9.21 -9.97 0.09
C VAL A 44 -8.52 -8.70 0.54
N LEU A 45 -7.24 -8.80 0.85
CA LEU A 45 -6.39 -7.65 1.10
C LEU A 45 -5.97 -7.04 -0.22
N VAL A 46 -6.18 -5.73 -0.35
CA VAL A 46 -5.88 -4.96 -1.54
C VAL A 46 -4.89 -3.87 -1.19
N SER A 47 -3.70 -3.94 -1.79
CA SER A 47 -2.65 -2.94 -1.66
C SER A 47 -2.45 -2.23 -2.99
N LYS A 48 -2.68 -0.91 -3.01
CA LYS A 48 -2.60 -0.10 -4.22
C LYS A 48 -1.38 0.80 -4.15
N PHE A 49 -0.46 0.60 -5.10
CA PHE A 49 0.70 1.45 -5.30
C PHE A 49 0.41 2.44 -6.43
N THR A 50 0.63 3.73 -6.19
CA THR A 50 0.43 4.80 -7.18
C THR A 50 1.72 5.60 -7.34
N GLY A 51 2.23 5.69 -8.56
CA GLY A 51 3.39 6.52 -8.89
C GLY A 51 2.95 7.89 -9.39
N HIS A 52 3.65 8.95 -8.97
CA HIS A 52 3.36 10.32 -9.41
C HIS A 52 4.02 10.69 -10.74
N GLU A 53 5.07 9.97 -11.13
CA GLU A 53 5.86 10.23 -12.33
C GLU A 53 5.94 9.00 -13.23
N PRO A 54 6.13 9.17 -14.56
CA PRO A 54 6.22 8.05 -15.50
C PRO A 54 7.26 6.99 -15.11
N LYS A 55 8.38 7.42 -14.52
CA LYS A 55 9.43 6.51 -14.05
C LYS A 55 8.97 5.66 -12.87
N ALA A 56 8.28 6.26 -11.89
CA ALA A 56 7.71 5.55 -10.76
C ALA A 56 6.65 4.55 -11.24
N VAL A 57 5.76 4.94 -12.15
CA VAL A 57 4.74 4.06 -12.73
C VAL A 57 5.37 2.87 -13.48
N ASN A 58 6.41 3.10 -14.29
CA ASN A 58 7.11 2.03 -14.99
C ASN A 58 7.78 1.04 -14.00
N THR A 59 8.40 1.55 -12.93
CA THR A 59 8.93 0.69 -11.88
C THR A 59 7.84 -0.15 -11.22
N LEU A 60 6.68 0.44 -10.92
CA LEU A 60 5.53 -0.30 -10.37
C LEU A 60 5.05 -1.40 -11.33
N TYR A 61 5.02 -1.17 -12.64
CA TYR A 61 4.66 -2.23 -13.60
C TYR A 61 5.67 -3.37 -13.62
N ARG A 62 6.97 -3.07 -13.58
CA ARG A 62 8.02 -4.11 -13.51
C ARG A 62 7.92 -4.90 -12.22
N PHE A 63 7.71 -4.21 -11.11
CA PHE A 63 7.51 -4.84 -9.81
C PHE A 63 6.27 -5.74 -9.80
N GLY A 64 5.15 -5.22 -10.31
CA GLY A 64 3.90 -5.98 -10.44
C GLY A 64 4.07 -7.25 -11.29
N PHE A 65 4.80 -7.16 -12.41
CA PHE A 65 5.12 -8.32 -13.24
C PHE A 65 5.94 -9.38 -12.49
N LEU A 66 6.95 -8.96 -11.72
CA LEU A 66 7.74 -9.88 -10.90
C LEU A 66 6.90 -10.58 -9.84
N ILE A 67 5.94 -9.87 -9.23
CA ILE A 67 5.03 -10.46 -8.26
C ILE A 67 4.15 -11.52 -8.93
N SER A 68 3.52 -11.20 -10.07
CA SER A 68 2.64 -12.14 -10.76
C SER A 68 3.34 -13.42 -11.21
N GLU A 69 4.63 -13.35 -11.52
CA GLU A 69 5.43 -14.52 -11.92
C GLU A 69 5.83 -15.41 -10.72
N ARG A 70 6.08 -14.79 -9.55
CA ARG A 70 6.68 -15.48 -8.40
C ARG A 70 5.68 -15.90 -7.32
N TYR A 71 4.59 -15.16 -7.16
CA TYR A 71 3.64 -15.32 -6.06
C TYR A 71 2.25 -15.61 -6.60
N LYS A 72 1.95 -16.89 -6.81
CA LYS A 72 0.70 -17.36 -7.44
C LYS A 72 -0.56 -17.09 -6.60
N ASP A 73 -0.38 -16.87 -5.31
CA ASP A 73 -1.41 -16.49 -4.35
C ASP A 73 -1.73 -14.99 -4.38
N CYS A 74 -0.95 -14.20 -5.12
CA CYS A 74 -1.19 -12.78 -5.35
C CYS A 74 -1.75 -12.56 -6.75
N LYS A 75 -2.83 -11.78 -6.86
CA LYS A 75 -3.34 -11.27 -8.14
C LYS A 75 -2.87 -9.83 -8.31
N VAL A 76 -2.19 -9.55 -9.41
CA VAL A 76 -1.69 -8.20 -9.72
C VAL A 76 -2.46 -7.62 -10.89
N ASN A 77 -3.06 -6.45 -10.67
CA ASN A 77 -3.81 -5.71 -11.68
C ASN A 77 -3.10 -4.39 -12.00
N PRO A 78 -2.58 -4.19 -13.22
CA PRO A 78 -2.08 -2.89 -13.63
C PRO A 78 -3.22 -1.87 -13.71
N LYS A 79 -2.96 -0.64 -13.27
CA LYS A 79 -3.87 0.51 -13.36
C LYS A 79 -3.16 1.65 -14.10
N HIS A 80 -3.90 2.70 -14.47
CA HIS A 80 -3.34 3.83 -15.22
C HIS A 80 -2.12 4.48 -14.55
N SER A 81 -2.11 4.59 -13.21
CA SER A 81 -1.06 5.27 -12.45
C SER A 81 -0.26 4.34 -11.52
N GLY A 82 -0.31 3.02 -11.72
CA GLY A 82 0.42 2.08 -10.87
C GLY A 82 -0.16 0.67 -10.88
N ILE A 83 -0.12 -0.01 -9.74
CA ILE A 83 -0.56 -1.40 -9.61
C ILE A 83 -1.47 -1.61 -8.40
N GLU A 84 -2.28 -2.64 -8.47
CA GLU A 84 -3.09 -3.14 -7.37
C GLU A 84 -2.72 -4.61 -7.14
N ILE A 85 -2.31 -4.95 -5.93
CA ILE A 85 -1.98 -6.31 -5.52
C ILE A 85 -3.10 -6.78 -4.60
N ARG A 86 -3.65 -7.96 -4.91
CA ARG A 86 -4.75 -8.57 -4.18
C ARG A 86 -4.31 -9.93 -3.64
N LYS A 87 -4.52 -10.16 -2.34
CA LYS A 87 -4.25 -11.44 -1.69
C LYS A 87 -5.49 -11.91 -0.96
N SER A 88 -5.99 -13.10 -1.33
CA SER A 88 -7.05 -13.77 -0.57
C SER A 88 -6.45 -14.38 0.69
N LEU A 89 -7.09 -14.14 1.83
CA LEU A 89 -6.85 -14.84 3.08
C LEU A 89 -8.08 -15.66 3.43
N PRO A 90 -7.92 -16.92 3.84
CA PRO A 90 -9.05 -17.80 4.14
C PRO A 90 -9.90 -17.31 5.33
N GLU A 91 -9.29 -16.56 6.25
CA GLU A 91 -9.92 -16.03 7.46
C GLU A 91 -9.42 -14.60 7.72
N ASN A 92 -10.23 -13.80 8.42
CA ASN A 92 -9.85 -12.46 8.87
C ASN A 92 -8.96 -12.53 10.12
N ASP A 93 -7.70 -12.91 9.91
CA ASP A 93 -6.68 -12.96 10.94
C ASP A 93 -5.94 -11.61 11.04
N PHE A 94 -6.09 -10.94 12.18
CA PHE A 94 -5.46 -9.64 12.44
C PHE A 94 -3.93 -9.68 12.32
N GLU A 95 -3.29 -10.78 12.72
CA GLU A 95 -1.84 -10.93 12.62
C GLU A 95 -1.41 -10.94 11.14
N LEU A 96 -2.11 -11.72 10.31
CA LEU A 96 -1.84 -11.78 8.87
C LEU A 96 -2.10 -10.44 8.15
N VAL A 97 -3.12 -9.70 8.58
CA VAL A 97 -3.39 -8.35 8.06
C VAL A 97 -2.24 -7.40 8.41
N ASN A 98 -1.75 -7.45 9.64
CA ASN A 98 -0.64 -6.61 10.08
C ASN A 98 0.66 -6.98 9.35
N GLU A 99 0.99 -8.27 9.25
CA GLU A 99 2.15 -8.76 8.49
C GLU A 99 2.12 -8.30 7.03
N TRP A 100 0.96 -8.42 6.37
CA TRP A 100 0.79 -7.95 5.00
C TRP A 100 0.99 -6.43 4.87
N THR A 101 0.43 -5.66 5.80
CA THR A 101 0.53 -4.21 5.81
C THR A 101 2.00 -3.77 5.97
N THR A 102 2.70 -4.31 6.97
CA THR A 102 4.12 -4.05 7.20
C THR A 102 4.98 -4.47 6.01
N LEU A 103 4.72 -5.63 5.40
CA LEU A 103 5.43 -6.08 4.22
C LEU A 103 5.29 -5.07 3.07
N MET A 104 4.07 -4.60 2.80
CA MET A 104 3.80 -3.67 1.70
C MET A 104 4.37 -2.28 1.96
N GLU A 105 4.39 -1.83 3.21
CA GLU A 105 5.07 -0.60 3.61
C GLU A 105 6.58 -0.69 3.38
N ASN A 106 7.23 -1.75 3.85
CA ASN A 106 8.66 -1.99 3.63
C ASN A 106 8.99 -2.03 2.13
N VAL A 107 8.15 -2.71 1.34
CA VAL A 107 8.27 -2.75 -0.13
C VAL A 107 8.16 -1.35 -0.74
N ARG A 108 7.22 -0.50 -0.29
CA ARG A 108 7.12 0.91 -0.74
C ARG A 108 8.41 1.65 -0.45
N GLU A 109 8.94 1.53 0.76
CA GLU A 109 10.14 2.23 1.21
C GLU A 109 11.38 1.79 0.44
N GLU A 110 11.59 0.48 0.28
CA GLU A 110 12.68 -0.07 -0.50
C GLU A 110 12.60 0.41 -1.97
N MET A 111 11.43 0.30 -2.61
CA MET A 111 11.26 0.79 -3.98
C MET A 111 11.56 2.27 -4.11
N THR A 112 11.12 3.08 -3.14
CA THR A 112 11.35 4.53 -3.14
C THR A 112 12.83 4.86 -2.93
N SER A 113 13.51 4.15 -2.02
CA SER A 113 14.94 4.36 -1.73
C SER A 113 15.85 4.06 -2.91
N LEU A 114 15.44 3.14 -3.79
CA LEU A 114 16.19 2.73 -4.98
C LEU A 114 15.88 3.62 -6.19
N MET A 115 14.89 4.50 -6.12
CA MET A 115 14.64 5.49 -7.16
C MET A 115 15.60 6.66 -6.99
N PRO A 116 16.39 7.02 -8.02
CA PRO A 116 17.20 8.22 -7.95
C PRO A 116 16.27 9.42 -7.80
N GLY A 117 16.57 10.29 -6.85
CA GLY A 117 15.79 11.49 -6.57
C GLY A 117 15.69 12.42 -7.79
N PRO A 118 14.76 13.40 -7.76
CA PRO A 118 14.59 14.36 -8.84
C PRO A 118 15.93 15.06 -9.11
N GLN A 119 16.42 14.94 -10.35
CA GLN A 119 17.54 15.74 -10.87
C GLN A 119 17.06 17.12 -11.29
#